data_AF-A0A7D8YJ99-F1
#
_entry.id   AF-A0A7D8YJ99-F1
#
_cell.length_a   1.000
_cell.length_b   1.000
_cell.length_c   1.000
_cell.angle_alpha   90.00
_cell.angle_beta   90.00
_cell.angle_gamma   90.00
#
_symmetry.space_group_name_H-M   'P 1'
#
loop_
_entity.id
_entity.type
_entity.pdbx_description
1 polymer ?
#
loop_
_entity_poly.entity_id
_entity_poly.type
_entity_poly.pdbx_seq_one_letter_code
_entity_poly.pdbx_strand_id
1 'polypeptide(L)'
;MRRACWRPCAGTRRSGRRANPIARKLAESPAGCGRTRGLGMSEERVLREAAFDDAVKYYVISTTIALSCTIVGIPLLLIFVPLTYLFRKIEYDNIQCTLYERTLVVKRGVFNKVEKTIPLDKITDLAIRQGPIMRLCKVEAIMVETAGQSSGIAALVFLVGIRDAKGFRNAVLKQRDRLEDGGDEPRPTRSASSPTIGDTDNATALLRDIRDSLARIEQRLDQP
;
A
#
# COMPACT_ATOMS: atom_id res chain seq x y z
N MET A 1 32.00 -27.21 -23.22
CA MET A 1 31.05 -28.35 -23.16
C MET A 1 30.81 -28.73 -21.69
N ARG A 2 29.53 -28.87 -21.28
CA ARG A 2 28.98 -29.48 -20.02
C ARG A 2 29.30 -28.68 -18.72
N ARG A 3 28.42 -27.85 -18.13
CA ARG A 3 27.08 -28.05 -17.49
C ARG A 3 27.01 -29.25 -16.53
N ALA A 4 27.01 -28.99 -15.21
CA ALA A 4 26.47 -29.84 -14.15
C ALA A 4 26.03 -28.91 -12.99
N CYS A 5 24.75 -28.55 -12.90
CA CYS A 5 23.67 -29.26 -12.21
C CYS A 5 23.72 -29.06 -10.67
N TRP A 6 23.10 -27.95 -10.25
CA TRP A 6 22.69 -27.67 -8.87
C TRP A 6 21.57 -28.64 -8.45
N ARG A 7 21.70 -29.23 -7.25
CA ARG A 7 20.61 -29.91 -6.53
C ARG A 7 20.19 -29.05 -5.33
N PRO A 8 18.90 -28.70 -5.17
CA PRO A 8 18.38 -28.17 -3.91
C PRO A 8 17.75 -29.29 -3.07
N CYS A 9 18.12 -29.37 -1.79
CA CYS A 9 17.48 -30.24 -0.79
C CYS A 9 16.38 -29.48 -0.03
N ALA A 10 15.31 -30.21 0.26
CA ALA A 10 14.03 -29.75 0.76
C ALA A 10 14.04 -29.34 2.25
N GLY A 11 13.13 -28.46 2.63
CA GLY A 11 12.85 -28.07 4.02
C GLY A 11 11.44 -27.49 4.15
N THR A 12 10.45 -28.37 4.24
CA THR A 12 9.02 -28.10 4.38
C THR A 12 8.65 -27.60 5.78
N ARG A 13 7.77 -26.58 5.86
CA ARG A 13 6.82 -26.47 6.98
C ARG A 13 5.49 -25.89 6.49
N ARG A 14 4.59 -26.79 6.06
CA ARG A 14 3.19 -26.54 5.71
C ARG A 14 2.42 -26.15 6.99
N SER A 15 1.99 -24.90 7.12
CA SER A 15 0.87 -24.56 8.00
C SER A 15 -0.41 -24.65 7.20
N GLY A 16 -1.26 -25.63 7.54
CA GLY A 16 -2.55 -25.84 6.90
C GLY A 16 -3.44 -24.61 7.01
N ARG A 17 -3.83 -24.06 5.85
CA ARG A 17 -5.02 -23.24 5.71
C ARG A 17 -5.81 -23.82 4.54
N ARG A 18 -7.07 -24.15 4.81
CA ARG A 18 -7.98 -24.90 3.93
C ARG A 18 -7.96 -24.32 2.52
N ALA A 19 -7.54 -25.15 1.56
CA ALA A 19 -7.63 -24.84 0.15
C ALA A 19 -9.11 -24.69 -0.23
N ASN A 20 -9.45 -23.56 -0.83
CA ASN A 20 -10.77 -23.28 -1.38
C ASN A 20 -11.02 -24.20 -2.61
N PRO A 21 -12.13 -24.94 -2.68
CA PRO A 21 -12.43 -25.88 -3.77
C PRO A 21 -12.55 -25.25 -5.17
N ILE A 22 -12.55 -23.91 -5.28
CA ILE A 22 -12.62 -23.20 -6.58
C ILE A 22 -11.26 -23.20 -7.31
N ALA A 23 -10.13 -23.31 -6.60
CA ALA A 23 -8.79 -23.24 -7.20
C ALA A 23 -8.37 -24.50 -7.99
N ARG A 24 -9.10 -25.63 -7.82
CA ARG A 24 -8.71 -26.90 -8.44
C ARG A 24 -9.19 -27.06 -9.89
N LYS A 25 -10.05 -26.16 -10.37
CA LYS A 25 -10.68 -26.25 -11.71
C LYS A 25 -9.93 -25.54 -12.85
N LEU A 26 -8.72 -25.01 -12.59
CA LEU A 26 -7.94 -24.24 -13.58
C LEU A 26 -6.70 -24.97 -14.13
N ALA A 27 -6.48 -26.24 -13.77
CA ALA A 27 -5.24 -26.95 -14.12
C ALA A 27 -5.35 -27.95 -15.30
N GLU A 28 -6.49 -28.05 -15.97
CA GLU A 28 -6.68 -29.03 -17.04
C GLU A 28 -7.46 -28.44 -18.23
N SER A 29 -6.76 -27.90 -19.24
CA SER A 29 -7.17 -28.04 -20.65
C SER A 29 -6.08 -27.50 -21.60
N PRO A 30 -5.54 -28.30 -22.54
CA PRO A 30 -4.55 -27.86 -23.51
C PRO A 30 -5.18 -27.39 -24.83
N ALA A 31 -4.52 -26.39 -25.44
CA ALA A 31 -4.42 -26.07 -26.87
C ALA A 31 -5.71 -26.00 -27.73
N GLY A 32 -6.07 -24.78 -28.14
CA GLY A 32 -7.02 -24.55 -29.23
C GLY A 32 -7.09 -23.08 -29.67
N CYS A 33 -6.60 -22.82 -30.88
CA CYS A 33 -6.54 -21.54 -31.58
C CYS A 33 -7.91 -20.81 -31.66
N GLY A 34 -7.92 -19.49 -31.46
CA GLY A 34 -9.14 -18.68 -31.68
C GLY A 34 -9.07 -17.24 -31.19
N ARG A 35 -8.40 -16.38 -31.96
CA ARG A 35 -8.52 -14.91 -32.05
C ARG A 35 -9.66 -14.26 -31.23
N THR A 36 -9.31 -13.60 -30.13
CA THR A 36 -10.06 -12.42 -29.62
C THR A 36 -9.07 -11.31 -29.27
N ARG A 37 -9.26 -10.19 -29.95
CA ARG A 37 -8.52 -8.94 -29.79
C ARG A 37 -9.16 -8.22 -28.59
N GLY A 38 -8.51 -8.30 -27.43
CA GLY A 38 -8.92 -7.62 -26.21
C GLY A 38 -7.71 -7.00 -25.54
N LEU A 39 -7.71 -5.66 -25.52
CA LEU A 39 -6.72 -4.75 -24.95
C LEU A 39 -5.95 -5.30 -23.74
N GLY A 40 -4.62 -5.22 -23.85
CA GLY A 40 -3.67 -5.62 -22.82
C GLY A 40 -3.93 -4.93 -21.49
N MET A 41 -4.31 -5.74 -20.51
CA MET A 41 -3.79 -5.59 -19.16
C MET A 41 -2.65 -6.59 -19.10
N SER A 42 -1.41 -6.09 -19.13
CA SER A 42 -0.21 -6.86 -18.84
C SER A 42 -0.48 -7.80 -17.66
N GLU A 43 0.07 -9.01 -17.70
CA GLU A 43 0.25 -9.83 -16.51
C GLU A 43 1.13 -9.04 -15.51
N GLU A 44 0.53 -8.07 -14.82
CA GLU A 44 1.20 -7.32 -13.77
C GLU A 44 1.43 -8.33 -12.66
N ARG A 45 2.70 -8.65 -12.40
CA ARG A 45 3.04 -9.71 -11.45
C ARG A 45 2.53 -9.30 -10.08
N VAL A 46 1.72 -10.18 -9.48
CA VAL A 46 1.28 -10.02 -8.10
C VAL A 46 2.51 -10.19 -7.21
N LEU A 47 3.01 -9.09 -6.65
CA LEU A 47 4.17 -9.12 -5.77
C LEU A 47 3.78 -9.60 -4.38
N ARG A 48 2.62 -9.17 -3.89
CA ARG A 48 2.12 -9.55 -2.55
C ARG A 48 0.63 -9.34 -2.42
N GLU A 49 -0.06 -10.33 -1.85
CA GLU A 49 -1.45 -10.20 -1.42
C GLU A 49 -1.47 -9.86 0.08
N ALA A 50 -2.25 -8.86 0.48
CA ALA A 50 -2.44 -8.55 1.89
C ALA A 50 -3.30 -9.64 2.50
N ALA A 51 -2.73 -10.43 3.41
CA ALA A 51 -3.53 -11.33 4.24
C ALA A 51 -4.28 -10.50 5.27
N PHE A 52 -5.60 -10.59 5.32
CA PHE A 52 -6.38 -9.93 6.35
C PHE A 52 -6.60 -10.90 7.54
N ASP A 53 -6.37 -10.45 8.77
CA ASP A 53 -6.69 -11.16 10.01
C ASP A 53 -8.10 -10.75 10.50
N ASP A 54 -8.63 -11.40 11.54
CA ASP A 54 -9.98 -11.22 12.07
C ASP A 54 -10.26 -9.79 12.62
N ALA A 55 -10.34 -8.77 11.75
CA ALA A 55 -10.88 -7.45 12.12
C ALA A 55 -12.31 -7.57 12.66
N VAL A 56 -13.02 -8.64 12.27
CA VAL A 56 -14.34 -9.01 12.80
C VAL A 56 -14.31 -9.09 14.32
N LYS A 57 -13.24 -9.64 14.94
CA LYS A 57 -13.11 -9.71 16.41
C LYS A 57 -13.07 -8.32 17.04
N TYR A 58 -12.30 -7.41 16.46
CA TYR A 58 -12.20 -6.03 16.95
C TYR A 58 -13.58 -5.34 16.95
N TYR A 59 -14.32 -5.43 15.85
CA TYR A 59 -15.66 -4.83 15.76
C TYR A 59 -16.65 -5.49 16.73
N VAL A 60 -16.66 -6.82 16.82
CA VAL A 60 -17.58 -7.54 17.72
C VAL A 60 -17.27 -7.22 19.18
N ILE A 61 -16.01 -7.20 19.61
CA ILE A 61 -15.61 -6.86 20.97
C ILE A 61 -15.98 -5.40 21.27
N SER A 62 -15.65 -4.47 20.38
CA SER A 62 -15.97 -3.04 20.56
C SER A 62 -17.47 -2.81 20.67
N THR A 63 -18.29 -3.46 19.83
CA THR A 63 -19.75 -3.36 19.91
C THR A 63 -20.28 -4.02 21.18
N THR A 64 -19.77 -5.18 21.58
CA THR A 64 -20.20 -5.88 22.80
C THR A 64 -19.96 -5.02 24.05
N ILE A 65 -18.77 -4.41 24.16
CA ILE A 65 -18.43 -3.51 25.28
C ILE A 65 -19.38 -2.31 25.29
N ALA A 66 -19.54 -1.63 24.16
CA ALA A 66 -20.42 -0.45 24.07
C ALA A 66 -21.87 -0.77 24.47
N LEU A 67 -22.37 -1.93 24.05
CA LEU A 67 -23.74 -2.38 24.30
C LEU A 67 -23.91 -2.80 25.77
N SER A 68 -22.89 -3.42 26.38
CA SER A 68 -22.89 -3.79 27.80
C SER A 68 -22.90 -2.60 28.77
N CYS A 69 -22.39 -1.43 28.36
CA CYS A 69 -22.45 -0.21 29.17
C CYS A 69 -23.87 0.35 29.31
N THR A 70 -24.84 -0.15 28.54
CA THR A 70 -26.23 0.28 28.60
C THR A 70 -27.10 -0.80 29.23
N ILE A 71 -27.94 -0.44 30.20
CA ILE A 71 -28.84 -1.39 30.90
C ILE A 71 -29.80 -2.05 29.89
N VAL A 72 -30.27 -1.29 28.90
CA VAL A 72 -31.15 -1.76 27.81
C VAL A 72 -30.42 -2.69 26.84
N GLY A 73 -29.09 -2.61 26.77
CA GLY A 73 -28.30 -3.40 25.85
C GLY A 73 -28.15 -4.87 26.23
N ILE A 74 -28.20 -5.20 27.52
CA ILE A 74 -27.99 -6.58 28.01
C ILE A 74 -28.91 -7.61 27.34
N PRO A 75 -30.25 -7.44 27.27
CA PRO A 75 -31.12 -8.38 26.55
C PRO A 75 -30.87 -8.39 25.04
N LEU A 76 -30.46 -7.25 24.47
CA LEU A 76 -30.22 -7.06 23.05
C LEU A 76 -28.93 -7.76 22.58
N LEU A 77 -27.95 -7.91 23.48
CA LEU A 77 -26.62 -8.47 23.21
C LEU A 77 -26.68 -9.89 22.63
N LEU A 78 -27.57 -10.73 23.16
CA LEU A 78 -27.70 -12.14 22.75
C LEU A 78 -28.09 -12.29 21.27
N ILE A 79 -28.82 -11.31 20.71
CA ILE A 79 -29.23 -11.29 19.32
C ILE A 79 -28.27 -10.46 18.46
N PHE A 80 -27.79 -9.32 18.96
CA PHE A 80 -26.96 -8.40 18.17
C PHE A 80 -25.54 -8.89 17.92
N VAL A 81 -24.93 -9.61 18.87
CA VAL A 81 -23.57 -10.15 18.70
C VAL A 81 -23.47 -11.13 17.53
N PRO A 82 -24.30 -12.20 17.42
CA PRO A 82 -24.22 -13.10 16.27
C PRO A 82 -24.60 -12.40 14.97
N LEU A 83 -25.57 -11.49 15.00
CA LEU A 83 -26.00 -10.74 13.82
C LEU A 83 -24.85 -9.88 13.26
N THR A 84 -24.21 -9.07 14.11
CA THR A 84 -23.07 -8.23 13.72
C THR A 84 -21.87 -9.06 13.27
N TYR A 85 -21.59 -10.19 13.93
CA TYR A 85 -20.54 -11.12 13.50
C TYR A 85 -20.76 -11.61 12.06
N LEU A 86 -21.99 -12.06 11.73
CA LEU A 86 -22.32 -12.55 10.40
C LEU A 86 -22.20 -11.45 9.33
N PHE A 87 -22.80 -10.28 9.55
CA PHE A 87 -22.71 -9.17 8.61
C PHE A 87 -21.27 -8.74 8.36
N ARG A 88 -20.47 -8.62 9.43
CA ARG A 88 -19.05 -8.25 9.31
C ARG A 88 -18.23 -9.31 8.61
N LYS A 89 -18.50 -10.59 8.85
CA LYS A 89 -17.81 -11.69 8.16
C LYS A 89 -18.03 -11.62 6.65
N ILE A 90 -19.29 -11.44 6.21
CA ILE A 90 -19.62 -11.32 4.79
C ILE A 90 -18.94 -10.09 4.16
N GLU A 91 -18.92 -8.96 4.87
CA GLU A 91 -18.22 -7.75 4.40
C GLU A 91 -16.72 -7.99 4.22
N TYR A 92 -16.11 -8.67 5.19
CA TYR A 92 -14.68 -8.86 5.27
C TYR A 92 -14.15 -9.91 4.29
N ASP A 93 -14.95 -10.96 4.03
CA ASP A 93 -14.65 -12.00 3.03
C ASP A 93 -14.54 -11.42 1.60
N ASN A 94 -15.12 -10.24 1.37
CA ASN A 94 -15.10 -9.53 0.08
C ASN A 94 -14.06 -8.41 0.00
N ILE A 95 -13.21 -8.24 1.02
CA ILE A 95 -12.12 -7.26 0.99
C ILE A 95 -10.87 -7.94 0.44
N GLN A 96 -10.31 -7.39 -0.62
CA GLN A 96 -9.07 -7.85 -1.23
C GLN A 96 -8.14 -6.66 -1.44
N CYS A 97 -6.87 -6.81 -1.11
CA CYS A 97 -5.84 -5.81 -1.38
C CYS A 97 -4.62 -6.51 -1.97
N THR A 98 -4.31 -6.11 -3.20
CA THR A 98 -3.27 -6.73 -4.01
C THR A 98 -2.24 -5.67 -4.39
N LEU A 99 -0.99 -5.94 -4.04
CA LEU A 99 0.16 -5.14 -4.45
C LEU A 99 0.72 -5.70 -5.75
N TYR A 100 0.64 -4.90 -6.80
CA TYR A 100 1.26 -5.16 -8.09
C TYR A 100 2.59 -4.42 -8.22
N GLU A 101 3.22 -4.51 -9.39
CA GLU A 101 4.53 -3.91 -9.64
C GLU A 101 4.51 -2.39 -9.61
N ARG A 102 3.46 -1.76 -10.17
CA ARG A 102 3.32 -0.30 -10.25
C ARG A 102 2.07 0.22 -9.58
N THR A 103 1.12 -0.67 -9.26
CA THR A 103 -0.17 -0.29 -8.70
C THR A 103 -0.53 -1.05 -7.42
N LEU A 104 -1.32 -0.41 -6.57
CA LEU A 104 -1.97 -1.01 -5.42
C LEU A 104 -3.47 -1.02 -5.67
N VAL A 105 -4.05 -2.21 -5.80
CA VAL A 105 -5.49 -2.36 -6.04
C VAL A 105 -6.17 -2.80 -4.76
N VAL A 106 -7.20 -2.05 -4.38
CA VAL A 106 -8.06 -2.35 -3.23
C VAL A 106 -9.47 -2.58 -3.74
N LYS A 107 -10.01 -3.76 -3.47
CA LYS A 107 -11.39 -4.15 -3.80
C LYS A 107 -12.17 -4.32 -2.50
N ARG A 108 -13.33 -3.67 -2.40
CA ARG A 108 -14.24 -3.78 -1.25
C ARG A 108 -15.69 -3.76 -1.73
N GLY A 109 -16.52 -4.63 -1.16
CA GLY A 109 -17.97 -4.52 -1.32
C GLY A 109 -18.70 -5.85 -1.33
N VAL A 110 -19.85 -5.89 -0.65
CA VAL A 110 -20.78 -7.04 -0.69
C VAL A 110 -21.85 -6.81 -1.75
N PHE A 111 -22.54 -5.67 -1.66
CA PHE A 111 -23.62 -5.28 -2.58
C PHE A 111 -23.10 -4.37 -3.70
N ASN A 112 -22.32 -3.36 -3.36
CA ASN A 112 -21.66 -2.46 -4.31
C ASN A 112 -20.16 -2.72 -4.30
N LYS A 113 -19.66 -3.32 -5.39
CA LYS A 113 -18.23 -3.57 -5.57
C LYS A 113 -17.52 -2.26 -5.92
N VAL A 114 -16.64 -1.83 -5.03
CA VAL A 114 -15.78 -0.65 -5.21
C VAL A 114 -14.36 -1.14 -5.42
N GLU A 115 -13.83 -0.92 -6.62
CA GLU A 115 -12.43 -1.18 -6.97
C GLU A 115 -11.69 0.16 -7.05
N LYS A 116 -10.55 0.24 -6.36
CA LYS A 116 -9.68 1.42 -6.33
C LYS A 116 -8.28 1.00 -6.73
N THR A 117 -7.80 1.57 -7.82
CA THR A 117 -6.42 1.40 -8.30
C THR A 117 -5.64 2.64 -7.95
N ILE A 118 -4.65 2.49 -7.07
CA ILE A 118 -3.79 3.56 -6.59
C ILE A 118 -2.39 3.30 -7.17
N PRO A 119 -1.91 4.10 -8.13
CA PRO A 119 -0.54 3.97 -8.61
C PRO A 119 0.45 4.28 -7.47
N LEU A 120 1.54 3.51 -7.38
CA LEU A 120 2.54 3.66 -6.32
C LEU A 120 3.19 5.04 -6.33
N ASP A 121 3.34 5.65 -7.51
CA ASP A 121 3.87 7.00 -7.73
C ASP A 121 3.02 8.13 -7.09
N LYS A 122 1.75 7.83 -6.74
CA LYS A 122 0.83 8.81 -6.13
C LYS A 122 0.69 8.67 -4.62
N ILE A 123 1.31 7.66 -4.02
CA ILE A 123 1.21 7.42 -2.59
C ILE A 123 2.20 8.33 -1.87
N THR A 124 1.67 9.24 -1.03
CA THR A 124 2.49 10.19 -0.27
C THR A 124 2.89 9.63 1.07
N ASP A 125 1.91 9.10 1.81
CA ASP A 125 2.13 8.53 3.13
C ASP A 125 1.32 7.25 3.33
N LEU A 126 1.89 6.35 4.13
CA LEU A 126 1.21 5.18 4.66
C LEU A 126 1.31 5.22 6.18
N ALA A 127 0.22 5.62 6.82
CA ALA A 127 0.13 5.67 8.27
C ALA A 127 -0.46 4.36 8.82
N ILE A 128 0.15 3.84 9.90
CA ILE A 128 -0.41 2.70 10.63
C ILE A 128 -1.13 3.23 11.87
N ARG A 129 -2.40 2.87 12.01
CA ARG A 129 -3.24 3.22 13.17
C ARG A 129 -3.53 1.95 13.99
N GLN A 130 -3.28 2.03 15.29
CA GLN A 130 -3.60 0.95 16.23
C GLN A 130 -4.06 1.55 17.57
N GLY A 131 -5.36 1.44 17.86
CA GLY A 131 -5.93 1.83 19.15
C GLY A 131 -5.70 0.77 20.25
N PRO A 132 -6.00 1.08 21.52
CA PRO A 132 -5.84 0.14 22.64
C PRO A 132 -6.61 -1.18 22.42
N ILE A 133 -7.89 -1.11 22.06
CA ILE A 133 -8.74 -2.29 21.80
C ILE A 133 -8.23 -3.08 20.59
N MET A 134 -7.75 -2.38 19.55
CA MET A 134 -7.13 -3.02 18.38
C MET A 134 -5.85 -3.77 18.77
N ARG A 135 -5.06 -3.22 19.71
CA ARG A 135 -3.84 -3.85 20.22
C ARG A 135 -4.13 -5.16 20.94
N LEU A 136 -5.19 -5.19 21.77
CA LEU A 136 -5.65 -6.42 22.43
C LEU A 136 -6.10 -7.46 21.39
N CYS A 137 -6.75 -7.02 20.32
CA CYS A 137 -7.21 -7.91 19.25
C CYS A 137 -6.12 -8.26 18.22
N LYS A 138 -4.89 -7.74 18.35
CA LYS A 138 -3.80 -7.85 17.36
C LYS A 138 -4.21 -7.40 15.94
N VAL A 139 -5.08 -6.42 15.87
CA VAL A 139 -5.55 -5.81 14.62
C VAL A 139 -4.76 -4.53 14.39
N GLU A 140 -4.31 -4.30 13.16
CA GLU A 140 -3.67 -3.07 12.71
C GLU A 140 -4.46 -2.50 11.53
N ALA A 141 -4.55 -1.18 11.43
CA ALA A 141 -5.14 -0.50 10.28
C ALA A 141 -4.07 0.27 9.52
N ILE A 142 -4.14 0.23 8.19
CA ILE A 142 -3.31 1.05 7.31
C ILE A 142 -4.19 2.10 6.66
N MET A 143 -3.70 3.33 6.69
CA MET A 143 -4.25 4.48 6.03
C MET A 143 -3.30 4.85 4.89
N VAL A 144 -3.80 4.84 3.67
CA VAL A 144 -3.04 5.25 2.48
C VAL A 144 -3.52 6.63 2.09
N GLU A 145 -2.59 7.58 2.06
CA GLU A 145 -2.82 8.95 1.60
C GLU A 145 -2.23 9.12 0.21
N THR A 146 -3.01 9.76 -0.68
CA THR A 146 -2.60 10.00 -2.08
C THR A 146 -2.51 11.49 -2.40
N ALA A 147 -1.48 11.88 -3.15
CA ALA A 147 -1.34 13.25 -3.63
C ALA A 147 -2.35 13.55 -4.75
N GLY A 148 -3.00 14.72 -4.67
CA GLY A 148 -3.70 15.32 -5.80
C GLY A 148 -5.19 15.00 -5.94
N GLN A 149 -5.83 14.42 -4.92
CA GLN A 149 -7.29 14.28 -4.88
C GLN A 149 -7.84 14.89 -3.59
N SER A 150 -8.17 16.19 -3.60
CA SER A 150 -8.66 16.88 -2.38
C SER A 150 -10.14 16.62 -2.05
N SER A 151 -10.90 15.94 -2.93
CA SER A 151 -12.38 15.89 -2.82
C SER A 151 -13.00 14.52 -3.06
N GLY A 152 -12.21 13.44 -3.02
CA GLY A 152 -12.72 12.09 -3.28
C GLY A 152 -12.48 11.13 -2.12
N ILE A 153 -13.41 10.19 -1.93
CA ILE A 153 -13.24 8.95 -1.12
C ILE A 153 -11.97 8.15 -1.55
N ALA A 154 -11.32 8.52 -2.66
CA ALA A 154 -10.05 7.97 -3.15
C ALA A 154 -8.78 8.60 -2.53
N ALA A 155 -8.88 9.77 -1.90
CA ALA A 155 -7.75 10.49 -1.29
C ALA A 155 -7.17 9.75 -0.08
N LEU A 156 -8.07 9.10 0.66
CA LEU A 156 -7.80 8.47 1.94
C LEU A 156 -8.46 7.09 1.97
N VAL A 157 -7.65 6.04 1.79
CA VAL A 157 -8.14 4.66 1.86
C VAL A 157 -7.74 4.05 3.19
N PHE A 158 -8.76 3.63 3.95
CA PHE A 158 -8.60 2.97 5.24
C PHE A 158 -8.83 1.48 5.09
N LEU A 159 -7.80 0.69 5.38
CA LEU A 159 -7.88 -0.76 5.41
C LEU A 159 -7.64 -1.24 6.84
N VAL A 160 -8.62 -1.93 7.42
CA VAL A 160 -8.54 -2.44 8.79
C VAL A 160 -8.30 -3.94 8.78
N GLY A 161 -7.39 -4.42 9.64
CA GLY A 161 -7.09 -5.84 9.85
C GLY A 161 -6.15 -6.47 8.84
N ILE A 162 -5.22 -5.69 8.30
CA ILE A 162 -4.10 -6.25 7.54
C ILE A 162 -3.20 -7.01 8.52
N ARG A 163 -2.89 -8.27 8.19
CA ARG A 163 -1.92 -9.09 8.93
C ARG A 163 -0.52 -8.60 8.61
N ASP A 164 0.23 -8.26 9.65
CA ASP A 164 1.57 -7.66 9.54
C ASP A 164 1.54 -6.34 8.74
N ALA A 165 0.84 -5.33 9.28
CA ALA A 165 0.68 -4.05 8.60
C ALA A 165 2.03 -3.34 8.38
N LYS A 166 2.98 -3.52 9.31
CA LYS A 166 4.34 -2.99 9.20
C LYS A 166 5.09 -3.62 8.03
N GLY A 167 5.06 -4.95 7.92
CA GLY A 167 5.69 -5.65 6.80
C GLY A 167 5.07 -5.28 5.45
N PHE A 168 3.74 -5.12 5.40
CA PHE A 168 3.05 -4.67 4.19
C PHE A 168 3.45 -3.23 3.82
N ARG A 169 3.40 -2.28 4.75
CA ARG A 169 3.83 -0.89 4.54
C ARG A 169 5.24 -0.82 3.99
N ASN A 170 6.18 -1.53 4.62
CA ASN A 170 7.58 -1.52 4.20
C ASN A 170 7.76 -2.15 2.80
N ALA A 171 6.94 -3.14 2.44
CA ALA A 171 6.96 -3.72 1.10
C ALA A 171 6.44 -2.73 0.03
N VAL A 172 5.37 -1.98 0.34
CA VAL A 172 4.82 -0.95 -0.56
C VAL A 172 5.83 0.17 -0.77
N LEU A 173 6.41 0.71 0.32
CA LEU A 173 7.41 1.78 0.24
C LEU A 173 8.65 1.33 -0.54
N LYS A 174 9.18 0.14 -0.23
CA LYS A 174 10.32 -0.43 -0.96
C LYS A 174 10.04 -0.61 -2.45
N GLN A 175 8.81 -0.93 -2.82
CA GLN A 175 8.43 -1.06 -4.23
C GLN A 175 8.34 0.30 -4.91
N ARG A 176 7.78 1.32 -4.24
CA ARG A 176 7.77 2.69 -4.74
C ARG A 176 9.20 3.20 -4.96
N ASP A 177 10.08 3.07 -3.97
CA ASP A 177 11.46 3.56 -4.07
C ASP A 177 12.21 2.87 -5.23
N ARG A 178 11.93 1.59 -5.50
CA ARG A 178 12.47 0.87 -6.67
C ARG A 178 11.94 1.38 -8.01
N LEU A 179 10.72 1.89 -8.06
CA LEU A 179 10.15 2.47 -9.29
C LEU A 179 10.71 3.87 -9.56
N GLU A 180 10.99 4.61 -8.48
CA GLU A 180 11.70 5.89 -8.55
C GLU A 180 13.16 5.67 -9.01
N ASP A 181 13.86 4.69 -8.44
CA ASP A 181 15.24 4.36 -8.80
C ASP A 181 15.38 3.64 -10.16
N GLY A 182 14.39 2.81 -10.53
CA GLY A 182 14.39 2.01 -11.77
C GLY A 182 13.80 2.74 -12.99
N GLY A 183 13.31 3.96 -12.80
CA GLY A 183 12.84 4.85 -13.87
C GLY A 183 13.96 5.63 -14.57
N ASP A 184 15.19 5.52 -14.07
CA ASP A 184 16.38 6.04 -14.72
C ASP A 184 17.24 4.84 -15.16
N GLU A 185 17.52 4.73 -16.46
CA GLU A 185 18.83 4.26 -16.92
C GLU A 185 19.91 4.83 -15.98
N PRO A 186 21.05 4.17 -15.71
CA PRO A 186 22.02 4.62 -14.71
C PRO A 186 22.51 6.03 -15.03
N ARG A 187 21.76 7.01 -14.54
CA ARG A 187 22.10 8.41 -14.59
C ARG A 187 23.27 8.49 -13.63
N PRO A 188 24.43 8.96 -14.11
CA PRO A 188 25.64 8.95 -13.32
C PRO A 188 25.26 9.58 -11.99
N THR A 189 25.46 8.77 -10.95
CA THR A 189 25.21 9.11 -9.56
C THR A 189 25.58 10.57 -9.42
N ARG A 190 24.60 11.46 -9.19
CA ARG A 190 24.87 12.68 -8.43
C ARG A 190 25.15 12.23 -7.01
N SER A 191 26.25 11.48 -6.87
CA SER A 191 27.05 11.44 -5.68
C SER A 191 27.18 12.90 -5.29
N ALA A 192 26.83 13.17 -4.04
CA ALA A 192 27.29 14.37 -3.37
C ALA A 192 28.82 14.40 -3.51
N SER A 193 29.31 14.94 -4.62
CA SER A 193 30.67 15.39 -4.75
C SER A 193 30.80 16.47 -3.70
N SER A 194 31.55 16.16 -2.65
CA SER A 194 32.14 17.21 -1.81
C SER A 194 32.71 18.26 -2.77
N PRO A 195 32.43 19.55 -2.55
CA PRO A 195 32.74 20.56 -3.54
C PRO A 195 34.25 20.54 -3.77
N THR A 196 34.66 20.15 -4.99
CA THR A 196 36.03 20.33 -5.44
C THR A 196 36.35 21.81 -5.35
N ILE A 197 37.58 22.18 -4.95
CA ILE A 197 37.98 23.57 -4.66
C ILE A 197 37.50 24.56 -5.74
N GLY A 198 37.51 24.18 -7.03
CA GLY A 198 37.01 25.01 -8.12
C GLY A 198 35.48 25.24 -8.19
N ASP A 199 34.64 24.34 -7.67
CA ASP A 199 33.18 24.54 -7.64
C ASP A 199 32.77 25.50 -6.52
N THR A 200 33.53 25.52 -5.43
CA THR A 200 33.37 26.50 -4.34
C THR A 200 33.72 27.91 -4.82
N ASP A 201 34.76 28.04 -5.66
CA ASP A 201 35.16 29.31 -6.26
C ASP A 201 34.09 29.83 -7.24
N ASN A 202 33.50 28.94 -8.06
CA ASN A 202 32.41 29.30 -8.96
C ASN A 202 31.13 29.68 -8.21
N ALA A 203 30.79 28.94 -7.14
CA ALA A 203 29.64 29.24 -6.30
C ALA A 203 29.82 30.58 -5.57
N THR A 204 31.02 30.86 -5.04
CA THR A 204 31.31 32.14 -4.38
C THR A 204 31.37 33.31 -5.36
N ALA A 205 31.80 33.09 -6.61
CA ALA A 205 31.73 34.08 -7.68
C ALA A 205 30.27 34.43 -8.06
N LEU A 206 29.41 33.42 -8.22
CA LEU A 206 27.97 33.62 -8.45
C LEU A 206 27.29 34.38 -7.30
N LEU A 207 27.62 34.04 -6.05
CA LEU A 207 27.07 34.74 -4.88
C LEU A 207 27.53 36.20 -4.80
N ARG A 208 28.76 36.52 -5.21
CA ARG A 208 29.23 37.91 -5.34
C ARG A 208 28.49 38.66 -6.43
N ASP A 209 28.30 38.04 -7.59
CA ASP A 209 27.59 38.66 -8.72
C ASP A 209 26.11 38.96 -8.39
N ILE A 210 25.45 38.04 -7.67
CA ILE A 210 24.09 38.27 -7.15
C ILE A 210 24.07 39.44 -6.16
N ARG A 211 25.02 39.47 -5.21
CA ARG A 211 25.11 40.57 -4.23
C ARG A 211 25.34 41.92 -4.89
N ASP A 212 26.24 41.99 -5.86
CA ASP A 212 26.57 43.23 -6.56
C ASP A 212 25.42 43.70 -7.47
N SER A 213 24.66 42.75 -8.04
CA SER A 213 23.41 43.02 -8.75
C SER A 213 22.34 43.62 -7.84
N LEU A 214 22.19 43.10 -6.62
CA LEU A 214 21.25 43.64 -5.62
C LEU A 214 21.66 45.05 -5.16
N ALA A 215 22.95 45.29 -4.89
CA ALA A 215 23.45 46.61 -4.50
C ALA A 215 23.21 47.67 -5.59
N ARG A 216 23.36 47.30 -6.87
CA ARG A 216 23.05 48.18 -8.01
C ARG A 216 21.57 48.54 -8.08
N ILE A 217 20.68 47.60 -7.76
CA ILE A 217 19.23 47.84 -7.75
C ILE A 217 18.88 48.79 -6.60
N GLU A 218 19.44 48.57 -5.40
CA GLU A 218 19.23 49.42 -4.24
C GLU A 218 19.67 50.87 -4.53
N GLN A 219 20.84 51.06 -5.14
CA GLN A 219 21.36 52.38 -5.51
C GLN A 219 20.50 53.11 -6.56
N ARG A 220 19.73 52.38 -7.38
CA ARG A 220 18.76 52.96 -8.34
C ARG A 220 17.41 53.28 -7.72
N LEU A 221 17.07 52.64 -6.60
CA LEU A 221 15.82 52.91 -5.87
C LEU A 221 15.98 54.09 -4.89
N ASP A 222 17.21 54.39 -4.47
CA ASP A 222 17.54 55.48 -3.54
C ASP A 222 17.79 56.84 -4.25
N GLN A 223 17.58 56.90 -5.58
CA GLN A 223 17.63 58.14 -6.36
C GLN A 223 16.20 58.72 -6.48
N PRO A 224 15.92 59.91 -5.90
CA PRO A 224 14.57 60.49 -5.86
C PRO A 224 14.06 60.94 -7.23
#